data_AF-A0A6N4WPZ0-F1
#
_entry.id   AF-A0A6N4WPZ0-F1
#
_cell.length_a   1.000
_cell.length_b   1.000
_cell.length_c   1.000
_cell.angle_alpha   90.00
_cell.angle_beta   90.00
_cell.angle_gamma   90.00
#
_symmetry.space_group_name_H-M   'P 1'
#
loop_
_entity.id
_entity.type
_entity.pdbx_description
1 polymer ?
#
loop_
_entity_poly.entity_id
_entity_poly.type
_entity_poly.pdbx_seq_one_letter_code
_entity_poly.pdbx_strand_id
1 'polypeptide(L)'
;MHSDEQTVANLFSQAGYATGMVGKWHLGDNASHRPQDRGCQDVVWHRCGGIGQVSDYWGNDYFDDTYERVPPEWAKPYQGSQLRDLGSVERSRVV
;
A
#
# COMPACT_ATOMS: atom_id res chain seq x y z
N MET A 1 -7.13 -10.47 -3.73
CA MET A 1 -6.96 -11.32 -2.52
C MET A 1 -8.35 -11.61 -1.96
N HIS A 2 -8.63 -12.80 -1.44
CA HIS A 2 -9.93 -13.06 -0.80
C HIS A 2 -10.03 -12.24 0.51
N SER A 3 -11.24 -11.84 0.92
CA SER A 3 -11.46 -10.97 2.08
C SER A 3 -10.93 -11.57 3.38
N ASP A 4 -11.08 -12.89 3.50
CA ASP A 4 -10.86 -13.61 4.77
C ASP A 4 -9.40 -14.07 4.94
N GLU A 5 -8.57 -13.86 3.92
CA GLU A 5 -7.15 -14.18 3.98
C GLU A 5 -6.41 -13.23 4.93
N GLN A 6 -5.39 -13.71 5.63
CA GLN A 6 -4.54 -12.86 6.48
C GLN A 6 -3.11 -12.85 5.96
N THR A 7 -2.50 -11.67 5.91
CA THR A 7 -1.07 -11.56 5.60
C THR A 7 -0.24 -11.82 6.85
N VAL A 8 1.06 -12.12 6.68
CA VAL A 8 1.99 -12.14 7.81
C VAL A 8 2.07 -10.78 8.52
N ALA A 9 1.91 -9.68 7.77
CA ALA A 9 1.87 -8.34 8.35
C ALA A 9 0.64 -8.13 9.23
N ASN A 10 -0.52 -8.70 8.88
CA ASN A 10 -1.69 -8.71 9.76
C ASN A 10 -1.38 -9.41 11.08
N LEU A 11 -0.76 -10.59 11.05
CA LEU A 11 -0.43 -11.36 12.25
C LEU A 11 0.58 -10.62 13.15
N PHE A 12 1.64 -10.05 12.56
CA PHE A 12 2.67 -9.35 13.31
C PHE A 12 2.21 -8.01 13.88
N SER A 13 1.46 -7.22 13.09
CA SER A 13 0.90 -5.95 13.58
C SER A 13 -0.06 -6.16 14.75
N GLN A 14 -0.90 -7.21 14.71
CA GLN A 14 -1.78 -7.59 15.82
C GLN A 14 -1.00 -8.02 17.07
N ALA A 15 0.19 -8.60 16.89
CA ALA A 15 1.09 -8.97 18.00
C ALA A 15 1.94 -7.79 18.51
N GLY A 16 1.73 -6.57 18.02
CA GLY A 16 2.41 -5.35 18.48
C GLY A 16 3.75 -5.06 17.79
N TYR A 17 4.07 -5.77 16.70
CA TYR A 17 5.24 -5.46 15.88
C TYR A 17 4.96 -4.26 14.98
N ALA A 18 5.99 -3.44 14.77
CA ALA A 18 6.01 -2.48 13.67
C ALA A 18 6.15 -3.24 12.35
N THR A 19 5.27 -2.95 11.40
CA THR A 19 5.23 -3.60 10.09
C THR A 19 5.32 -2.58 8.97
N GLY A 20 6.01 -2.93 7.89
CA GLY A 20 6.09 -2.09 6.71
C GLY A 20 6.25 -2.88 5.44
N MET A 21 6.02 -2.22 4.31
CA MET A 21 6.12 -2.78 2.97
C MET A 21 6.76 -1.77 2.04
N VAL A 22 7.72 -2.24 1.24
CA VAL A 22 8.40 -1.43 0.23
C VAL A 22 8.34 -2.14 -1.13
N GLY A 23 7.95 -1.42 -2.17
CA GLY A 23 7.97 -1.87 -3.57
C GLY A 23 6.64 -2.43 -4.06
N LYS A 24 6.65 -3.68 -4.49
CA LYS A 24 5.54 -4.29 -5.23
C LYS A 24 4.55 -5.01 -4.32
N TRP A 25 3.26 -4.70 -4.49
CA TRP A 25 2.18 -5.38 -3.76
C TRP A 25 1.45 -6.44 -4.59
N HIS A 26 0.85 -6.05 -5.72
CA HIS A 26 0.17 -6.93 -6.66
C HIS A 26 -0.99 -7.78 -6.10
N LEU A 27 -1.60 -7.39 -4.98
CA LEU A 27 -2.78 -8.07 -4.42
C LEU A 27 -4.06 -7.24 -4.46
N GLY A 28 -3.97 -6.02 -5.00
CA GLY A 28 -5.07 -5.11 -5.29
C GLY A 28 -4.73 -3.66 -4.95
N ASP A 29 -5.10 -2.74 -5.85
CA ASP A 29 -4.83 -1.29 -5.67
C ASP A 29 -5.98 -0.57 -4.94
N ASN A 30 -7.13 -1.21 -4.86
CA ASN A 30 -8.35 -0.65 -4.28
C ASN A 30 -8.51 -1.12 -2.83
N ALA A 31 -9.10 -0.26 -2.00
CA ALA A 31 -9.61 -0.70 -0.70
C ALA A 31 -10.59 -1.87 -0.90
N SER A 32 -10.58 -2.91 -0.07
CA SER A 32 -9.82 -3.15 1.16
C SER A 32 -8.54 -3.98 0.97
N HIS A 33 -7.96 -3.95 -0.23
CA HIS A 33 -6.88 -4.88 -0.62
C HIS A 33 -5.50 -4.23 -0.69
N ARG A 34 -5.37 -2.94 -0.34
CA ARG A 34 -4.08 -2.22 -0.37
C ARG A 34 -3.17 -2.68 0.78
N PRO A 35 -1.85 -2.48 0.70
CA PRO A 35 -0.92 -2.92 1.76
C PRO A 35 -1.29 -2.41 3.17
N GLN A 36 -1.70 -1.14 3.27
CA GLN A 36 -2.11 -0.50 4.52
C GLN A 36 -3.43 -1.04 5.09
N ASP A 37 -4.29 -1.62 4.24
CA ASP A 37 -5.49 -2.32 4.68
C ASP A 37 -5.19 -3.77 5.12
N ARG A 38 -3.97 -4.25 4.81
CA ARG A 38 -3.53 -5.64 5.00
C ARG A 38 -2.35 -5.75 5.96
N GLY A 39 -2.33 -4.87 6.97
CA GLY A 39 -1.49 -4.98 8.15
C GLY A 39 -0.10 -4.37 8.02
N CYS A 40 0.22 -3.67 6.92
CA CYS A 40 1.44 -2.88 6.80
C CYS A 40 1.18 -1.47 7.33
N GLN A 41 1.96 -1.00 8.31
CA GLN A 41 1.76 0.31 8.91
C GLN A 41 2.58 1.39 8.20
N ASP A 42 3.75 1.08 7.66
CA ASP A 42 4.55 2.00 6.85
C ASP A 42 4.75 1.46 5.44
N VAL A 43 4.27 2.17 4.43
CA VAL A 43 4.18 1.65 3.05
C VAL A 43 4.84 2.61 2.08
N VAL A 44 5.78 2.13 1.28
CA VAL A 44 6.25 2.75 0.04
C VAL A 44 5.96 1.80 -1.09
N TRP A 45 5.09 2.15 -2.03
CA TRP A 45 4.67 1.19 -3.05
C TRP A 45 4.36 1.84 -4.38
N HIS A 46 4.45 1.03 -5.44
CA HIS A 46 3.89 1.37 -6.73
C HIS A 46 2.60 0.58 -6.90
N ARG A 47 1.65 1.17 -7.64
CA ARG A 47 0.41 0.49 -7.98
C ARG A 47 0.65 -0.56 -9.06
N CYS A 48 -0.34 -1.40 -9.27
CA CYS A 48 -0.30 -2.51 -10.21
C CYS A 48 0.67 -3.64 -9.80
N GLY A 49 0.88 -4.57 -10.72
CA GLY A 49 1.74 -5.74 -10.53
C GLY A 49 3.19 -5.55 -10.96
N GLY A 50 3.47 -4.50 -11.72
CA GLY A 50 4.80 -4.15 -12.21
C GLY A 50 4.88 -2.68 -12.57
N ILE A 51 6.11 -2.16 -12.64
CA ILE A 51 6.40 -0.79 -13.02
C ILE A 51 5.96 -0.54 -14.47
N GLY A 52 5.38 0.63 -14.73
CA GLY A 52 4.89 1.04 -16.05
C GLY A 52 3.56 0.40 -16.47
N GLN A 53 2.86 -0.30 -15.56
CA GLN A 53 1.54 -0.87 -15.84
C GLN A 53 0.40 0.16 -15.62
N VAL A 54 -0.81 -0.22 -16.02
CA VAL A 54 -1.97 0.69 -16.19
C VAL A 54 -2.30 1.58 -15.00
N SER A 55 -2.08 1.11 -13.76
CA SER A 55 -2.39 1.87 -12.54
C SER A 55 -1.15 2.49 -11.89
N ASP A 56 0.05 2.23 -12.41
CA ASP A 56 1.29 2.83 -11.94
C ASP A 56 1.35 4.33 -12.25
N TYR A 57 2.30 5.04 -11.65
CA TYR A 57 2.57 6.43 -11.98
C TYR A 57 3.07 6.55 -13.43
N TRP A 58 2.50 7.53 -14.16
CA TRP A 58 2.90 7.79 -15.53
C TRP A 58 4.35 8.25 -15.62
N GLY A 59 5.15 7.56 -16.42
CA GLY A 59 6.56 7.90 -16.63
C GLY A 59 7.54 7.15 -15.73
N ASN A 60 7.05 6.24 -14.87
CA ASN A 60 7.96 5.27 -14.26
C ASN A 60 8.55 4.35 -15.34
N ASP A 61 9.86 4.15 -15.28
CA ASP A 61 10.65 3.39 -16.25
C ASP A 61 11.78 2.57 -15.61
N TYR A 62 11.70 2.34 -14.29
CA TYR A 62 12.70 1.73 -13.42
C TYR A 62 13.86 2.65 -13.02
N PHE A 63 13.92 3.88 -13.54
CA PHE A 63 14.90 4.88 -13.20
C PHE A 63 14.19 6.15 -12.70
N ASP A 64 14.57 6.65 -11.52
CA ASP A 64 13.97 7.86 -10.92
C ASP A 64 12.43 7.80 -10.75
N ASP A 65 11.91 6.62 -10.47
CA ASP A 65 10.47 6.35 -10.35
C ASP A 65 9.80 7.12 -9.19
N THR A 66 8.50 7.32 -9.34
CA THR A 66 7.62 7.88 -8.30
C THR A 66 6.82 6.78 -7.62
N TYR A 67 6.90 6.73 -6.29
CA TYR A 67 6.17 5.78 -5.44
C TYR A 67 5.20 6.52 -4.52
N GLU A 68 4.17 5.82 -4.08
CA GLU A 68 3.22 6.27 -3.07
C GLU A 68 3.75 5.93 -1.67
N ARG A 69 3.74 6.91 -0.75
CA ARG A 69 4.05 6.75 0.67
C ARG A 69 2.78 6.85 1.51
N VAL A 70 2.59 5.85 2.37
CA VAL A 70 1.61 5.86 3.47
C VAL A 70 2.38 5.62 4.77
N PRO A 71 2.68 6.66 5.54
CA PRO A 71 3.37 6.55 6.81
C PRO A 71 2.42 6.04 7.91
N PRO A 72 2.95 5.57 9.06
CA PRO A 72 2.18 4.95 10.15
C PRO A 72 1.00 5.78 10.65
N GLU A 73 1.13 7.10 10.68
CA GLU A 73 0.08 8.01 11.12
C GLU A 73 -1.16 8.02 10.19
N TRP A 74 -1.00 7.60 8.94
CA TRP A 74 -2.06 7.58 7.91
C TRP A 74 -2.57 6.16 7.64
N ALA A 75 -1.81 5.14 8.03
CA ALA A 75 -2.17 3.74 7.86
C ALA A 75 -3.32 3.34 8.79
N LYS A 76 -4.54 3.68 8.38
CA LYS A 76 -5.78 3.24 9.01
C LYS A 76 -6.36 2.07 8.20
N PRO A 77 -6.66 0.93 8.83
CA PRO A 77 -7.34 -0.16 8.14
C PRO A 77 -8.69 0.32 7.60
N TYR A 78 -9.03 -0.10 6.38
CA TYR A 78 -10.35 0.13 5.81
C TYR A 78 -11.47 -0.38 6.76
N GLN A 79 -12.34 0.52 7.20
CA GLN A 79 -13.55 0.19 7.97
C GLN A 79 -14.78 0.39 7.07
N GLY A 80 -15.36 -0.71 6.60
CA GLY A 80 -16.42 -0.74 5.59
C GLY A 80 -17.55 0.26 5.87
N SER A 81 -17.66 1.24 4.97
CA SER A 81 -18.69 2.30 4.81
C SER A 81 -18.08 3.68 4.52
N GLN A 82 -16.78 3.89 4.79
CA GLN A 82 -16.10 5.13 4.43
C GLN A 82 -15.64 5.12 2.96
N LEU A 83 -16.57 5.42 2.05
CA LEU A 83 -16.22 5.93 0.73
C LEU A 83 -15.67 7.35 0.92
N ARG A 84 -14.41 7.56 0.52
CA ARG A 84 -13.60 8.81 0.61
C ARG A 84 -12.74 8.93 1.87
N ASP A 85 -11.82 8.01 2.03
CA ASP A 85 -10.47 8.44 2.36
C ASP A 85 -9.54 7.75 1.36
N LEU A 86 -9.21 8.48 0.28
CA LEU A 86 -7.86 8.36 -0.25
C LEU A 86 -6.99 8.87 0.90
N GLY A 87 -6.78 8.03 1.93
CA GLY A 87 -5.97 8.40 3.09
C GLY A 87 -4.74 9.08 2.55
N SER A 88 -4.37 10.23 3.12
CA SER A 88 -3.33 11.10 2.58
C SER A 88 -2.20 10.22 2.05
N VAL A 89 -1.88 10.36 0.78
CA VAL A 89 -0.76 9.63 0.16
C VAL A 89 0.19 10.71 -0.29
N GLU A 90 1.42 10.63 0.18
CA GLU A 90 2.47 11.46 -0.37
C GLU A 90 3.06 10.73 -1.58
N ARG A 91 3.30 11.45 -2.67
CA ARG A 91 4.07 10.92 -3.78
C ARG A 91 5.51 11.34 -3.59
N SER A 92 6.35 10.37 -3.35
CA SER A 92 7.78 10.59 -3.14
C SER A 92 8.52 10.05 -4.35
N ARG A 93 9.41 10.88 -4.91
CA ARG A 93 10.39 10.41 -5.89
C ARG A 93 11.43 9.60 -5.13
N VAL A 94 11.58 8.33 -5.49
CA VAL A 94 12.63 7.49 -4.91
C VAL A 94 13.79 7.52 -5.89
N VAL A 95 14.88 8.16 -5.47
CA VAL A 95 16.17 8.19 -6.18
C VAL A 95 16.96 6.91 -5.95
#